data_AF-A0A2T3MQP0-F1
#
_entry.id   AF-A0A2T3MQP0-F1
#
_cell.length_a   1.000
_cell.length_b   1.000
_cell.length_c   1.000
_cell.angle_alpha   90.00
_cell.angle_beta   90.00
_cell.angle_gamma   90.00
#
_symmetry.space_group_name_H-M   'P 1'
#
loop_
_entity.id
_entity.type
_entity.pdbx_description
1 polymer ?
#
loop_
_entity_poly.entity_id
_entity_poly.type
_entity_poly.pdbx_seq_one_letter_code
_entity_poly.pdbx_strand_id
1 'polypeptide(L)'
;MRQLKTYIETIRAGFPAAKTHEMVFVSEMDTQGTEGQPFSLSSFDALFATLSNALSFKIHPHLLRHKWNELFTEAAEDQGLSSDELDKLRKYAMGWSRNSTMGQLYNEFKDAEAVRELQRARQERIVTAGDEGHE
;
A
#
# COMPACT_ATOMS: atom_id res chain seq x y z
N MET A 1 3.22 -14.44 6.78
CA MET A 1 3.62 -15.73 6.16
C MET A 1 2.75 -16.92 6.58
N ARG A 2 2.36 -17.09 7.86
CA ARG A 2 1.56 -18.26 8.30
C ARG A 2 0.25 -18.43 7.53
N GLN A 3 -0.53 -17.35 7.36
CA GLN A 3 -1.82 -17.38 6.66
C GLN A 3 -1.67 -17.78 5.19
N LEU A 4 -0.67 -17.25 4.48
CA LEU A 4 -0.42 -17.61 3.08
C LEU A 4 -0.03 -19.08 2.95
N LYS A 5 0.85 -19.57 3.82
CA LYS A 5 1.22 -20.98 3.87
C LYS A 5 0.00 -21.86 4.12
N THR A 6 -0.82 -21.52 5.12
CA THR A 6 -2.07 -22.23 5.41
C THR A 6 -3.00 -22.23 4.20
N TYR A 7 -3.20 -21.09 3.53
CA TYR A 7 -4.01 -21.01 2.31
C TYR A 7 -3.49 -21.96 1.22
N ILE A 8 -2.18 -21.96 0.96
CA ILE A 8 -1.56 -22.83 -0.05
C ILE A 8 -1.74 -24.31 0.29
N GLU A 9 -1.52 -24.68 1.55
CA GLU A 9 -1.54 -26.07 2.02
C GLU A 9 -2.96 -26.63 2.23
N THR A 10 -3.97 -25.78 2.39
CA THR A 10 -5.34 -26.20 2.70
C THR A 10 -6.31 -25.89 1.56
N ILE A 11 -6.57 -24.62 1.29
CA ILE A 11 -7.58 -24.16 0.35
C ILE A 11 -7.10 -24.36 -1.09
N ARG A 12 -5.97 -23.75 -1.47
CA ARG A 12 -5.42 -23.82 -2.84
C ARG A 12 -5.15 -25.26 -3.27
N ALA A 13 -4.66 -26.09 -2.36
CA ALA A 13 -4.34 -27.51 -2.62
C ALA A 13 -5.56 -28.35 -3.03
N GLY A 14 -6.76 -27.92 -2.65
CA GLY A 14 -8.02 -28.59 -3.00
C GLY A 14 -8.39 -28.50 -4.47
N PHE A 15 -7.82 -27.53 -5.21
CA PHE A 15 -8.16 -27.32 -6.62
C PHE A 15 -7.18 -28.03 -7.55
N PRO A 16 -7.61 -29.02 -8.36
CA PRO A 16 -6.72 -29.73 -9.28
C PRO A 16 -6.05 -28.80 -10.30
N ALA A 17 -6.79 -27.82 -10.83
CA ALA A 17 -6.27 -26.85 -11.78
C ALA A 17 -5.16 -25.96 -11.19
N ALA A 18 -5.17 -25.70 -9.89
CA ALA A 18 -4.12 -24.90 -9.24
C ALA A 18 -2.74 -25.59 -9.28
N LYS A 19 -2.67 -26.89 -9.56
CA LYS A 19 -1.41 -27.65 -9.67
C LYS A 19 -0.74 -27.50 -11.04
N THR A 20 -1.44 -26.93 -12.02
CA THR A 20 -0.92 -26.78 -13.40
C THR A 20 -0.17 -25.46 -13.62
N HIS A 21 -0.16 -24.56 -12.63
CA HIS A 21 0.49 -23.26 -12.72
C HIS A 21 1.08 -22.80 -11.38
N GLU A 22 1.99 -21.82 -11.45
CA GLU A 22 2.72 -21.28 -10.28
C GLU A 22 1.97 -20.18 -9.51
N MET A 23 0.88 -19.64 -10.07
CA MET A 23 0.14 -18.53 -9.47
C MET A 23 -0.43 -18.90 -8.10
N VAL A 24 -0.15 -18.07 -7.09
CA VAL A 24 -0.53 -18.36 -5.70
C VAL A 24 -2.03 -18.28 -5.50
N PHE A 25 -2.67 -17.19 -5.94
CA PHE A 25 -4.12 -17.00 -5.80
C PHE A 25 -4.88 -17.56 -6.99
N VAL A 26 -5.93 -18.32 -6.71
CA VAL A 26 -6.79 -18.97 -7.71
C VAL A 26 -8.25 -18.58 -7.52
N SER A 27 -9.06 -18.72 -8.57
CA SER A 27 -10.51 -18.59 -8.44
C SER A 27 -11.06 -19.77 -7.64
N GLU A 28 -11.69 -19.47 -6.51
CA GLU A 28 -12.35 -20.49 -5.66
C GLU A 28 -13.81 -20.71 -6.04
N MET A 29 -14.36 -19.84 -6.88
CA MET A 29 -15.74 -19.93 -7.36
C MET A 29 -15.76 -20.53 -8.75
N ASP A 30 -16.62 -21.51 -8.97
CA ASP A 30 -16.88 -22.10 -10.27
C ASP A 30 -18.04 -21.40 -10.99
N THR A 31 -17.80 -20.19 -11.50
CA THR A 31 -18.82 -19.46 -12.27
C THR A 31 -18.81 -19.80 -13.75
N GLN A 32 -17.65 -20.17 -14.30
CA GLN A 32 -17.45 -20.48 -15.73
C GLN A 32 -16.42 -21.60 -15.98
N GLY A 33 -16.33 -22.61 -15.12
CA GLY A 33 -15.28 -23.64 -15.21
C GLY A 33 -13.89 -23.09 -14.86
N THR A 34 -13.84 -21.99 -14.11
CA THR A 34 -12.61 -21.26 -13.76
C THR A 34 -12.05 -21.66 -12.41
N GLU A 35 -12.69 -22.59 -11.71
CA GLU A 35 -12.23 -23.05 -10.41
C GLU A 35 -10.78 -23.55 -10.47
N GLY A 36 -9.95 -23.06 -9.56
CA GLY A 36 -8.53 -23.37 -9.50
C GLY A 36 -7.67 -22.70 -10.58
N GLN A 37 -8.23 -21.91 -11.50
CA GLN A 37 -7.47 -21.13 -12.46
C GLN A 37 -6.88 -19.86 -11.82
N PRO A 38 -5.84 -19.24 -12.42
CA PRO A 38 -5.28 -17.99 -11.92
C PRO A 38 -6.33 -16.90 -11.76
N PHE A 39 -6.23 -16.18 -10.65
CA PHE A 39 -7.13 -15.06 -10.38
C PHE A 39 -6.99 -13.97 -11.46
N SER A 40 -8.11 -13.56 -12.06
CA SER A 40 -8.12 -12.59 -13.16
C SER A 40 -8.17 -11.15 -12.64
N LEU A 41 -7.90 -10.17 -13.54
CA LEU A 41 -8.07 -8.75 -13.22
C LEU A 41 -9.53 -8.41 -12.88
N SER A 42 -10.51 -8.98 -13.58
CA SER A 42 -11.93 -8.75 -13.28
C SER A 42 -12.34 -9.32 -11.92
N SER A 43 -11.76 -10.46 -11.51
CA SER A 43 -11.92 -11.01 -10.16
C SER A 43 -11.31 -10.09 -9.09
N PHE A 44 -10.17 -9.45 -9.38
CA PHE A 44 -9.60 -8.41 -8.51
C PHE A 44 -10.52 -7.20 -8.40
N ASP A 45 -11.08 -6.70 -9.49
CA ASP A 45 -12.00 -5.57 -9.46
C ASP A 45 -13.25 -5.91 -8.63
N ALA A 46 -13.81 -7.10 -8.79
CA ALA A 46 -14.94 -7.58 -8.00
C ALA A 46 -14.63 -7.71 -6.51
N LEU A 47 -13.42 -8.17 -6.16
CA LEU A 47 -12.94 -8.21 -4.78
C LEU A 47 -12.91 -6.81 -4.15
N PHE A 48 -12.33 -5.83 -4.85
CA PHE A 48 -12.25 -4.46 -4.34
C PHE A 48 -13.62 -3.77 -4.29
N ALA A 49 -14.53 -4.08 -5.21
CA ALA A 49 -15.92 -3.61 -5.13
C ALA A 49 -16.62 -4.17 -3.87
N THR A 50 -16.45 -5.46 -3.60
CA THR A 50 -17.01 -6.13 -2.41
C THR A 50 -16.47 -5.51 -1.12
N LEU A 51 -15.16 -5.34 -1.04
CA LEU A 51 -14.52 -4.70 0.12
C LEU A 51 -14.96 -3.23 0.27
N SER A 52 -15.06 -2.48 -0.81
CA SER A 52 -15.50 -1.09 -0.77
C SER A 52 -16.91 -0.95 -0.20
N ASN A 53 -17.81 -1.85 -0.62
CA ASN A 53 -19.17 -1.90 -0.11
C ASN A 53 -19.21 -2.25 1.38
N ALA A 54 -18.46 -3.28 1.79
CA ALA A 54 -18.39 -3.71 3.18
C ALA A 54 -17.84 -2.61 4.12
N LEU A 55 -16.88 -1.82 3.64
CA LEU A 55 -16.27 -0.73 4.39
C LEU A 55 -17.02 0.60 4.29
N SER A 56 -18.03 0.70 3.42
CA SER A 56 -18.67 1.98 3.04
C SER A 56 -17.66 3.05 2.61
N PHE A 57 -16.55 2.62 2.01
CA PHE A 57 -15.44 3.49 1.60
C PHE A 57 -14.81 2.92 0.33
N LYS A 58 -14.65 3.76 -0.70
CA LYS A 58 -14.09 3.31 -1.98
C LYS A 58 -12.61 3.00 -1.83
N ILE A 59 -12.27 1.71 -1.94
CA ILE A 59 -10.89 1.23 -1.98
C ILE A 59 -10.56 0.64 -3.35
N HIS A 60 -9.31 0.77 -3.77
CA HIS A 60 -8.78 0.16 -4.99
C HIS A 60 -7.31 -0.22 -4.78
N PRO A 61 -6.73 -1.09 -5.64
CA PRO A 61 -5.39 -1.64 -5.42
C PRO A 61 -4.31 -0.57 -5.18
N HIS A 62 -4.32 0.51 -5.97
CA HIS A 62 -3.33 1.58 -5.82
C HIS A 62 -3.41 2.31 -4.48
N LEU A 63 -4.59 2.41 -3.85
CA LEU A 63 -4.72 3.05 -2.54
C LEU A 63 -3.98 2.26 -1.46
N LEU A 64 -4.07 0.93 -1.50
CA LEU A 64 -3.28 0.06 -0.61
C LEU A 64 -1.78 0.24 -0.85
N ARG A 65 -1.37 0.42 -2.12
CA ARG A 65 0.03 0.70 -2.48
C ARG A 65 0.51 2.04 -1.93
N HIS A 66 -0.33 3.08 -1.92
CA HIS A 66 -0.02 4.36 -1.25
C HIS A 66 0.16 4.16 0.25
N LYS A 67 -0.81 3.52 0.91
CA LYS A 67 -0.73 3.31 2.36
C LYS A 67 0.46 2.45 2.77
N TRP A 68 0.81 1.44 1.99
CA TRP A 68 2.01 0.64 2.24
C TRP A 68 3.28 1.50 2.18
N ASN A 69 3.42 2.41 1.19
CA ASN A 69 4.59 3.28 1.10
C ASN A 69 4.66 4.31 2.23
N GLU A 70 3.51 4.82 2.67
CA GLU A 70 3.41 5.71 3.83
C GLU A 70 3.98 5.01 5.09
N LEU A 71 3.46 3.83 5.41
CA LEU A 71 3.92 3.03 6.56
C LEU A 71 5.38 2.60 6.43
N PHE A 72 5.83 2.29 5.21
CA PHE A 72 7.22 1.92 4.95
C PHE A 72 8.18 3.10 5.18
N THR A 73 7.73 4.32 4.89
CA THR A 73 8.51 5.54 5.11
C THR A 73 8.63 5.84 6.60
N GLU A 74 7.52 5.78 7.34
CA GLU A 74 7.50 5.96 8.79
C GLU A 74 8.44 4.97 9.49
N ALA A 75 8.34 3.68 9.14
CA ALA A 75 9.22 2.66 9.70
C ALA A 75 10.71 2.85 9.34
N ALA A 76 11.01 3.52 8.22
CA ALA A 76 12.38 3.84 7.81
C ALA A 76 12.92 5.05 8.57
N GLU A 77 12.09 6.08 8.77
CA GLU A 77 12.41 7.26 9.58
C GLU A 77 12.68 6.89 11.03
N ASP A 78 11.86 5.99 11.62
CA ASP A 78 12.07 5.46 12.97
C ASP A 78 13.40 4.71 13.13
N GLN A 79 13.92 4.15 12.04
CA GLN A 79 15.23 3.48 11.99
C GLN A 79 16.39 4.42 11.63
N GLY A 80 16.10 5.70 11.38
CA GLY A 80 17.11 6.70 11.00
C GLY A 80 17.73 6.46 9.63
N LEU A 81 17.02 5.79 8.71
CA LEU A 81 17.52 5.54 7.35
C LEU A 81 17.63 6.84 6.57
N SER A 82 18.69 6.97 5.75
CA SER A 82 18.79 8.09 4.81
C SER A 82 17.79 7.95 3.67
N SER A 83 17.45 9.08 3.02
CA SER A 83 16.53 9.10 1.88
C SER A 83 16.97 8.19 0.73
N ASP A 84 18.27 8.15 0.43
CA ASP A 84 18.85 7.30 -0.61
C ASP A 84 18.72 5.80 -0.28
N GLU A 85 18.96 5.42 0.98
CA GLU A 85 18.78 4.05 1.45
C GLU A 85 17.31 3.64 1.39
N LEU A 86 16.41 4.51 1.85
CA LEU A 86 14.97 4.30 1.80
C LEU A 86 14.47 4.11 0.37
N ASP A 87 14.85 4.97 -0.58
CA ASP A 87 14.44 4.84 -1.98
C ASP A 87 14.95 3.53 -2.62
N LYS A 88 16.19 3.15 -2.33
CA LYS A 88 16.76 1.88 -2.80
C LYS A 88 15.98 0.68 -2.26
N LEU A 89 15.70 0.65 -0.96
CA LEU A 89 14.95 -0.43 -0.31
C LEU A 89 13.50 -0.47 -0.81
N ARG A 90 12.87 0.70 -0.97
CA ARG A 90 11.52 0.82 -1.51
C ARG A 90 11.44 0.27 -2.93
N LYS A 91 12.34 0.68 -3.82
CA LYS A 91 12.38 0.16 -5.21
C LYS A 91 12.50 -1.35 -5.23
N TYR A 92 13.37 -1.91 -4.39
CA TYR A 92 13.52 -3.36 -4.26
C TYR A 92 12.23 -4.04 -3.78
N ALA A 93 11.65 -3.57 -2.68
CA ALA A 93 10.42 -4.13 -2.11
C ALA A 93 9.22 -4.04 -3.06
N MET A 94 9.18 -2.98 -3.86
CA MET A 94 8.07 -2.65 -4.76
C MET A 94 8.23 -3.22 -6.18
N GLY A 95 9.34 -3.92 -6.45
CA GLY A 95 9.66 -4.50 -7.75
C GLY A 95 9.94 -3.46 -8.84
N TRP A 96 10.36 -2.25 -8.46
CA TRP A 96 10.67 -1.20 -9.42
C TRP A 96 12.09 -1.31 -9.94
N SER A 97 12.29 -0.85 -11.17
CA SER A 97 13.63 -0.69 -11.72
C SER A 97 14.41 0.34 -10.91
N ARG A 98 15.75 0.22 -10.91
CA ARG A 98 16.63 1.16 -10.19
C ARG A 98 16.42 2.62 -10.60
N ASN A 99 16.10 2.84 -11.87
CA ASN A 99 15.89 4.16 -12.48
C ASN A 99 14.43 4.64 -12.37
N SER A 100 13.57 3.91 -11.67
CA SER A 100 12.17 4.31 -11.49
C SER A 100 12.08 5.61 -10.68
N THR A 101 11.23 6.52 -11.13
CA THR A 101 10.86 7.73 -10.37
C THR A 101 9.60 7.50 -9.53
N MET A 102 9.01 6.30 -9.54
CA MET A 102 7.77 6.01 -8.82
C MET A 102 7.87 6.30 -7.32
N GLY A 103 9.05 6.14 -6.72
CA GLY A 103 9.27 6.48 -5.31
C GLY A 103 8.94 7.94 -4.97
N GLN A 104 9.12 8.86 -5.92
CA GLN A 104 8.81 10.28 -5.76
C GLN A 104 7.30 10.50 -5.59
N LEU A 105 6.48 9.87 -6.44
CA LEU A 105 5.01 9.97 -6.39
C LEU A 105 4.45 9.57 -5.03
N TYR A 106 5.06 8.58 -4.36
CA TYR A 106 4.62 8.15 -3.04
C TYR A 106 5.17 9.03 -1.90
N ASN A 107 6.29 9.71 -2.11
CA ASN A 107 6.85 10.68 -1.16
C ASN A 107 6.06 11.98 -1.13
N GLU A 108 5.40 12.37 -2.21
CA GLU A 108 4.62 13.62 -2.30
C GLU A 108 3.65 13.80 -1.12
N PHE A 109 3.04 12.72 -0.64
CA PHE A 109 2.17 12.75 0.54
C PHE A 109 2.92 13.17 1.82
N LYS A 110 4.10 12.59 2.06
CA LYS A 110 4.93 12.90 3.23
C LYS A 110 5.56 14.27 3.12
N ASP A 111 5.97 14.69 1.93
CA ASP A 111 6.45 16.05 1.68
C ASP A 111 5.35 17.08 1.96
N ALA A 112 4.12 16.82 1.49
CA ALA A 112 2.98 17.69 1.77
C ALA A 112 2.67 17.74 3.28
N GLU A 113 2.79 16.63 4.00
CA GLU A 113 2.64 16.56 5.45
C GLU A 113 3.70 17.38 6.19
N ALA A 114 4.97 17.20 5.85
CA ALA A 114 6.07 17.97 6.42
C ALA A 114 5.90 19.48 6.18
N VAL A 115 5.49 19.87 4.97
CA VAL A 115 5.20 21.28 4.65
C VAL A 115 4.05 21.82 5.50
N ARG A 116 2.97 21.07 5.68
CA ARG A 116 1.84 21.50 6.54
C ARG A 116 2.29 21.74 7.98
N GLU A 117 3.07 20.83 8.54
CA GLU A 117 3.55 20.96 9.93
C GLU A 117 4.48 22.17 10.10
N LEU A 118 5.38 22.41 9.14
CA LEU A 118 6.22 23.61 9.14
C LEU A 118 5.39 24.90 9.06
N GLN A 119 4.35 24.92 8.22
CA GLN A 119 3.45 26.07 8.09
C GLN A 119 2.62 26.29 9.37
N ARG A 120 2.12 25.22 10.00
CA ARG A 120 1.41 25.26 11.28
C ARG A 120 2.29 25.86 12.38
N ALA A 121 3.49 25.31 12.57
CA ALA A 121 4.45 25.80 13.56
C ALA A 121 4.87 27.26 13.31
N ARG A 122 4.82 27.74 12.07
CA ARG A 122 5.03 29.16 11.74
C ARG A 122 3.82 30.03 12.12
N GLN A 123 2.60 29.57 11.85
CA GLN A 123 1.37 30.28 12.20
C GLN A 123 1.23 30.45 13.71
N GLU A 124 1.48 29.39 14.47
CA GLU A 124 1.43 29.42 15.94
C GLU A 124 2.37 30.51 16.51
N ARG A 125 3.61 30.58 16.02
CA ARG A 125 4.57 31.63 16.42
C ARG A 125 4.09 33.05 16.13
N ILE A 126 3.42 33.27 15.00
CA ILE A 126 2.90 34.60 14.64
C ILE A 126 1.74 34.99 15.55
N VAL A 127 0.85 34.04 15.86
CA VAL A 127 -0.29 34.28 16.76
C VAL A 127 0.19 34.60 18.17
N THR A 128 1.12 33.81 18.73
CA THR A 128 1.67 34.06 20.08
C THR A 128 2.42 35.38 20.17
N ALA A 129 3.22 35.75 19.16
CA ALA A 129 3.93 37.02 19.13
C ALA A 129 3.00 38.24 18.97
N GLY A 130 1.80 38.05 18.39
CA GLY A 130 0.78 39.09 18.27
C GLY A 130 0.04 39.37 19.58
N ASP A 131 -0.15 38.34 20.42
CA ASP A 131 -0.81 38.47 21.73
C ASP A 131 0.10 39.15 22.78
N GLU A 132 1.42 38.96 22.71
CA GLU A 132 2.40 39.59 23.64
C GLU A 132 2.65 41.08 23.36
N GLY A 133 2.18 41.61 22.21
CA GLY A 133 2.37 43.01 21.81
C GLY A 133 1.27 43.98 22.25
N HIS A 134 0.30 43.52 23.04
CA HIS A 134 -0.88 44.29 23.46
C HIS A 134 -1.01 44.53 24.99
N GLU A 135 0.03 44.24 25.78
CA GLU A 135 0.16 44.72 27.18
C GLU A 135 1.12 45.92 27.28
#